data_AF-A0A7U9X0J9-F1
#
_entry.id   AF-A0A7U9X0J9-F1
#
_cell.length_a   1.000
_cell.length_b   1.000
_cell.length_c   1.000
_cell.angle_alpha   90.00
_cell.angle_beta   90.00
_cell.angle_gamma   90.00
#
_symmetry.space_group_name_H-M   'P 1'
#
loop_
_entity.id
_entity.type
_entity.pdbx_description
1 polymer ?
#
loop_
_entity_poly.entity_id
_entity_poly.type
_entity_poly.pdbx_seq_one_letter_code
_entity_poly.pdbx_strand_id
1 'polypeptide(L)'
;MIIVDECYRDSADLDSNWHEILEYFGSATQLGLTATLKETEDVSNISYFCAQTDDKSLYTYSLKQRIEDGFLAPYRVISVELNIDKDEYRPRCPLLLIKGAVLCAINPTIRSCSCFL
;
A
#
# COMPACT_ATOMS: atom_id res chain seq x y z
N MET A 1 15.46 -27.35 -8.14
CA MET A 1 15.67 -25.91 -7.87
C MET A 1 14.34 -25.21 -8.07
N ILE A 2 13.95 -24.36 -7.11
CA ILE A 2 12.69 -23.62 -7.10
C ILE A 2 13.02 -22.14 -7.01
N ILE A 3 12.34 -21.32 -7.81
CA ILE A 3 12.48 -19.87 -7.78
C ILE A 3 11.10 -19.30 -7.45
N VAL A 4 11.03 -18.48 -6.42
CA VAL A 4 9.81 -17.85 -5.94
C VAL A 4 9.94 -16.36 -6.16
N ASP A 5 9.06 -15.81 -7.00
CA ASP A 5 8.99 -14.36 -7.24
C ASP A 5 8.04 -13.69 -6.24
N GLU A 6 8.27 -12.41 -5.95
CA GLU A 6 7.52 -11.63 -4.95
C GLU A 6 7.34 -12.36 -3.61
N CYS A 7 8.42 -12.99 -3.11
CA CYS A 7 8.40 -13.86 -1.94
C CYS A 7 7.99 -13.17 -0.61
N TYR A 8 7.78 -11.86 -0.64
CA TYR A 8 7.21 -11.09 0.45
C TYR A 8 5.67 -11.15 0.50
N ARG A 9 4.98 -11.31 -0.64
CA ARG A 9 3.58 -10.89 -0.78
C ARG A 9 2.52 -11.93 -0.39
N ASP A 10 2.86 -13.20 -0.20
CA ASP A 10 1.83 -14.27 -0.20
C ASP A 10 1.94 -15.34 0.91
N SER A 11 2.39 -14.98 2.11
CA SER A 11 2.67 -16.01 3.12
C SER A 11 2.84 -15.49 4.54
N ALA A 12 2.21 -14.36 4.86
CA ALA A 12 2.24 -13.81 6.21
C ALA A 12 1.45 -14.66 7.22
N ASP A 13 0.65 -15.61 6.73
CA ASP A 13 -0.08 -16.54 7.58
C ASP A 13 0.59 -17.91 7.56
N LEU A 14 0.85 -18.45 8.76
CA LEU A 14 1.43 -19.79 8.97
C LEU A 14 0.56 -20.90 8.37
N ASP A 15 -0.72 -20.62 8.10
CA ASP A 15 -1.71 -21.50 7.44
C ASP A 15 -1.87 -21.22 5.92
N SER A 16 -0.99 -20.42 5.31
CA SER A 16 -1.05 -20.17 3.87
C SER A 16 -0.64 -21.43 3.09
N ASN A 17 -1.46 -21.84 2.12
CA ASN A 17 -1.19 -22.96 1.20
C ASN A 17 0.22 -22.96 0.57
N TRP A 18 0.89 -21.80 0.52
CA TRP A 18 2.25 -21.67 0.01
C TRP A 18 3.30 -22.30 0.92
N HIS A 19 3.12 -22.29 2.24
CA HIS A 19 4.09 -22.88 3.16
C HIS A 19 4.20 -24.39 2.96
N GLU A 20 3.07 -25.08 2.82
CA GLU A 20 3.02 -26.53 2.54
C GLU A 20 3.77 -26.90 1.25
N ILE A 21 3.66 -26.06 0.21
CA ILE A 21 4.36 -26.29 -1.07
C ILE A 21 5.88 -26.14 -0.88
N LEU A 22 6.33 -25.12 -0.14
CA LEU A 22 7.76 -24.90 0.14
C LEU A 22 8.34 -26.01 1.02
N GLU A 23 7.58 -26.51 2.00
CA GLU A 23 7.96 -27.65 2.83
C GLU A 23 8.04 -28.95 2.03
N TYR A 24 7.05 -29.24 1.18
CA TYR A 24 7.02 -30.43 0.33
C TYR A 24 8.28 -30.55 -0.53
N PHE A 25 8.79 -29.42 -1.03
CA PHE A 25 10.00 -29.34 -1.82
C PHE A 25 11.26 -28.92 -1.03
N GLY A 26 11.30 -29.13 0.29
CA GLY A 26 12.44 -28.75 1.13
C GLY A 26 13.80 -29.36 0.75
N SER A 27 13.82 -30.45 -0.03
CA SER A 27 15.07 -31.05 -0.57
C SER A 27 15.67 -30.26 -1.73
N ALA A 28 14.89 -29.43 -2.42
CA ALA A 28 15.36 -28.62 -3.54
C ALA A 28 15.95 -27.28 -3.05
N THR A 29 16.99 -26.79 -3.71
CA THR A 29 17.45 -25.40 -3.52
C THR A 29 16.33 -24.42 -3.88
N GLN A 30 16.00 -23.51 -2.96
CA GLN A 30 14.94 -22.50 -3.12
C GLN A 30 15.57 -21.10 -3.15
N LEU A 31 15.18 -20.29 -4.13
CA LEU A 31 15.64 -18.91 -4.29
C LEU A 31 14.42 -17.97 -4.27
N GLY A 32 14.34 -17.09 -3.28
CA GLY A 32 13.32 -16.06 -3.19
C GLY A 32 13.79 -14.75 -3.83
N LEU A 33 12.95 -14.17 -4.68
CA LEU A 33 13.13 -12.86 -5.29
C LEU A 33 12.04 -11.93 -4.78
N THR A 34 12.41 -10.70 -4.42
CA THR A 34 11.44 -9.65 -4.05
C THR A 34 11.99 -8.29 -4.45
N ALA A 35 11.10 -7.40 -4.89
CA ALA A 35 11.45 -6.01 -5.18
C ALA A 35 11.42 -5.12 -3.92
N THR A 36 10.71 -5.54 -2.87
CA THR A 36 10.50 -4.74 -1.66
C THR A 36 10.69 -5.58 -0.40
N LEU A 37 11.74 -5.28 0.38
CA LEU A 37 11.78 -5.69 1.78
C LEU A 37 10.94 -4.70 2.60
N LYS A 38 9.95 -5.19 3.34
CA LYS A 38 9.20 -4.38 4.31
C LYS A 38 9.86 -4.54 5.69
N GLU A 39 10.00 -3.44 6.43
CA GLU A 39 10.61 -3.43 7.78
C GLU A 39 9.60 -3.65 8.92
N THR A 40 8.33 -3.91 8.61
CA THR A 40 7.29 -4.05 9.64
C THR A 40 7.34 -5.42 10.31
N GLU A 41 7.11 -5.44 11.62
CA GLU A 41 7.11 -6.59 12.54
C GLU A 41 6.09 -7.71 12.22
N ASP A 42 5.29 -7.55 11.17
CA ASP A 42 4.32 -8.57 10.75
C ASP A 42 5.02 -9.74 10.05
N VAL A 43 4.89 -10.90 10.68
CA VAL A 43 5.23 -12.26 10.24
C VAL A 43 5.28 -12.34 8.71
N SER A 44 6.49 -12.42 8.14
CA SER A 44 6.68 -12.50 6.68
C SER A 44 7.57 -13.68 6.35
N ASN A 45 7.38 -14.31 5.17
CA ASN A 45 8.26 -15.39 4.68
C ASN A 45 9.72 -14.98 4.50
N ILE A 46 10.05 -13.69 4.71
CA ILE A 46 11.43 -13.23 4.73
C ILE A 46 12.23 -14.06 5.73
N SER A 47 11.68 -14.38 6.91
CA SER A 47 12.37 -15.22 7.90
C SER A 47 12.67 -16.63 7.36
N TYR A 48 11.77 -17.23 6.59
CA TYR A 48 12.01 -18.54 5.95
C TYR A 48 13.20 -18.49 4.98
N PHE A 49 13.24 -17.50 4.09
CA PHE A 49 14.31 -17.38 3.09
C PHE A 49 15.62 -16.79 3.66
N CYS A 50 15.53 -16.01 4.74
CA CYS A 50 16.68 -15.34 5.37
C CYS A 50 17.16 -16.02 6.66
N ALA A 51 16.56 -17.14 7.07
CA ALA A 51 16.94 -17.90 8.28
C ALA A 51 18.43 -18.26 8.34
N GLN A 52 19.07 -18.43 7.18
CA GLN A 52 20.49 -18.77 7.07
C GLN A 52 21.43 -17.56 7.06
N THR A 53 20.88 -16.33 7.00
CA THR A 53 21.62 -15.11 6.68
C THR A 53 21.33 -13.99 7.68
N ASP A 54 21.21 -14.30 8.98
CA ASP A 54 20.94 -13.32 10.05
C ASP A 54 19.80 -12.34 9.70
N ASP A 55 18.69 -12.86 9.15
CA ASP A 55 17.52 -12.10 8.68
C ASP A 55 17.82 -11.03 7.62
N LYS A 56 18.90 -11.21 6.83
CA LYS A 56 19.28 -10.33 5.72
C LYS A 56 19.20 -11.05 4.38
N SER A 57 18.88 -10.29 3.33
CA SER A 57 18.97 -10.79 1.96
C SER A 57 20.43 -11.01 1.53
N LEU A 58 20.70 -12.10 0.80
CA LEU A 58 22.03 -12.42 0.28
C LEU A 58 22.58 -11.34 -0.65
N TYR A 59 21.70 -10.69 -1.41
CA TYR A 59 22.06 -9.59 -2.29
C TYR A 59 20.88 -8.63 -2.43
N THR A 60 21.17 -7.33 -2.41
CA THR A 60 20.18 -6.27 -2.59
C THR A 60 20.67 -5.32 -3.66
N TYR A 61 19.90 -5.21 -4.74
CA TYR A 61 20.16 -4.22 -5.77
C TYR A 61 19.17 -3.07 -5.62
N SER A 62 19.64 -1.97 -5.03
CA SER A 62 18.76 -0.88 -4.62
C SER A 62 18.20 -0.11 -5.83
N LEU A 63 17.04 0.51 -5.63
CA LEU A 63 16.42 1.38 -6.63
C LEU A 63 17.38 2.50 -7.07
N LYS A 64 18.16 3.05 -6.13
CA LYS A 64 19.16 4.09 -6.41
C LYS A 64 20.25 3.58 -7.37
N GLN A 65 20.87 2.44 -7.08
CA GLN A 65 21.92 1.86 -7.93
C GLN A 65 21.39 1.56 -9.35
N ARG A 66 20.16 1.03 -9.44
CA ARG A 66 19.52 0.77 -10.74
C ARG A 66 19.35 2.03 -11.61
N ILE A 67 19.11 3.19 -10.99
CA ILE A 67 19.00 4.48 -11.69
C ILE A 67 20.39 5.00 -12.07
N GLU A 68 21.37 4.89 -11.17
CA GLU A 68 22.77 5.32 -11.41
C GLU A 68 23.42 4.54 -12.55
N ASP A 69 23.14 3.24 -12.65
CA ASP A 69 23.66 2.37 -13.72
C ASP A 69 22.88 2.53 -15.04
N GLY A 70 21.82 3.34 -15.07
CA GLY A 70 21.02 3.61 -16.27
C GLY A 70 20.03 2.51 -16.65
N PHE A 71 19.79 1.52 -15.79
CA PHE A 71 18.79 0.47 -16.01
C PHE A 71 17.36 0.92 -15.68
N LEU A 72 17.19 1.93 -14.82
CA LEU A 72 15.89 2.51 -14.48
C LEU A 72 15.86 4.02 -14.73
N ALA A 73 14.68 4.52 -15.11
CA ALA A 73 14.48 5.93 -15.33
C ALA A 73 14.52 6.73 -14.01
N PRO A 74 15.14 7.93 -14.00
CA PRO A 74 15.05 8.83 -12.86
C PRO A 74 13.60 9.32 -12.69
N TYR A 75 13.12 9.35 -11.45
CA TYR A 75 11.76 9.80 -11.13
C TYR A 75 11.79 10.99 -10.16
N ARG A 76 10.75 11.82 -10.23
CA ARG A 76 10.53 12.92 -9.29
C ARG A 76 9.19 12.70 -8.60
N VAL A 77 9.22 12.59 -7.27
CA VAL A 77 7.99 12.52 -6.47
C VAL A 77 7.49 13.94 -6.24
N ILE A 78 6.26 14.21 -6.65
CA ILE A 78 5.57 15.47 -6.39
C ILE A 78 4.35 15.11 -5.54
N SER A 79 4.39 15.48 -4.25
CA SER A 79 3.20 15.39 -3.41
C SER A 79 2.32 16.61 -3.70
N VAL A 80 1.13 16.37 -4.25
CA VAL A 80 0.14 17.41 -4.51
C VAL A 80 -0.92 17.30 -3.43
N GLU A 81 -1.00 18.32 -2.60
CA GLU A 81 -2.05 18.43 -1.58
C GLU A 81 -3.15 19.34 -2.11
N LEU A 82 -4.40 18.87 -2.06
CA LEU A 82 -5.55 19.66 -2.47
C LEU A 82 -5.86 20.71 -1.40
N ASN A 83 -6.33 21.88 -1.84
CA ASN A 83 -6.73 22.95 -0.93
C ASN A 83 -7.76 22.47 0.10
N ILE A 84 -8.68 21.57 -0.29
CA ILE A 84 -9.73 21.04 0.58
C ILE A 84 -9.18 20.15 1.71
N ASP A 85 -8.04 19.49 1.48
CA ASP A 85 -7.38 18.64 2.49
C ASP A 85 -6.50 19.48 3.44
N LYS A 86 -5.99 20.63 2.98
CA LYS A 86 -5.19 21.58 3.77
C LYS A 86 -6.05 22.55 4.57
N ASP A 87 -6.98 23.18 3.88
CA ASP A 87 -7.92 24.14 4.41
C ASP A 87 -9.23 23.38 4.58
N GLU A 88 -9.54 23.02 5.82
CA GLU A 88 -10.79 22.39 6.24
C GLU A 88 -11.97 22.94 5.41
N TYR A 89 -12.70 22.05 4.73
CA TYR A 89 -13.74 22.43 3.78
C TYR A 89 -14.72 23.44 4.39
N ARG A 90 -14.65 24.71 3.94
CA ARG A 90 -15.61 25.75 4.32
C ARG A 90 -16.62 25.97 3.20
N PRO A 91 -17.90 25.57 3.36
CA PRO A 91 -18.91 25.82 2.35
C PRO A 91 -19.12 27.33 2.16
N ARG A 92 -19.26 27.77 0.90
CA ARG A 92 -19.41 29.20 0.52
C ARG A 92 -20.78 29.81 0.83
N CYS A 93 -21.70 29.07 1.44
CA CYS A 93 -23.01 29.56 1.87
C CYS A 93 -23.17 29.36 3.38
N PRO A 94 -23.95 30.21 4.08
CA PRO A 94 -24.35 29.95 5.45
C PRO A 94 -25.27 28.73 5.45
N LEU A 95 -24.65 27.56 5.55
CA LEU A 95 -25.32 26.28 5.59
C LEU A 95 -25.57 25.97 7.07
N LEU A 96 -26.83 26.06 7.50
CA LEU A 96 -27.23 25.64 8.84
C LEU A 96 -27.17 24.11 8.88
N LEU A 97 -26.07 23.58 9.41
CA LEU A 97 -25.89 22.15 9.66
C LEU A 97 -26.77 21.73 10.84
N ILE A 98 -28.01 21.34 10.55
CA ILE A 98 -28.86 20.64 11.52
C ILE A 98 -28.78 19.15 11.18
N LYS A 99 -28.06 18.39 12.01
CA LYS A 99 -28.07 16.91 12.08
C LYS A 99 -28.29 16.18 10.75
N GLY A 100 -27.31 16.24 9.84
CA GLY A 100 -27.22 15.31 8.70
C GLY A 100 -27.97 15.69 7.42
N ALA A 101 -28.59 16.87 7.31
CA ALA A 101 -29.18 17.35 6.07
C ALA A 101 -28.53 18.66 5.60
N VAL A 102 -28.05 18.68 4.35
CA VAL A 102 -27.50 19.87 3.69
C VAL A 102 -28.66 20.69 3.12
N LEU A 103 -29.14 21.69 3.86
CA LEU A 103 -30.15 22.63 3.37
C LEU A 103 -29.45 23.84 2.73
N CYS A 104 -29.51 23.92 1.40
CA CYS A 104 -29.05 25.09 0.67
C CYS A 104 -30.09 26.20 0.83
N ALA A 105 -29.81 27.23 1.64
CA ALA A 105 -30.67 28.39 1.80
C ALA A 105 -30.58 29.27 0.54
N ILE A 106 -31.41 28.96 -0.45
CA ILE A 106 -31.64 29.82 -1.61
C ILE A 106 -32.81 30.75 -1.25
N ASN A 107 -32.52 32.05 -1.07
CA ASN A 107 -33.41 33.23 -1.07
C ASN A 107 -34.84 33.10 -0.48
N PRO A 108 -35.33 34.03 0.36
CA PRO A 108 -36.59 33.89 1.10
C PRO A 108 -37.90 33.94 0.25
N THR A 109 -37.83 33.77 -1.06
CA THR A 109 -38.96 33.95 -1.99
C THR A 109 -39.49 32.67 -2.66
N ILE A 110 -38.87 31.50 -2.48
CA ILE A 110 -39.35 30.26 -3.12
C ILE A 110 -39.90 29.30 -2.04
N ARG A 111 -41.22 29.26 -1.92
CA ARG A 111 -41.95 28.23 -1.17
C ARG A 111 -41.90 26.91 -1.94
N SER A 112 -41.45 25.87 -1.24
CA SER A 112 -41.40 24.45 -1.60
C SER A 112 -40.29 24.02 -2.57
N CYS A 113 -39.28 23.35 -2.00
CA CYS A 113 -38.65 22.20 -2.64
C CYS A 113 -38.88 21.03 -1.69
N SER A 114 -39.63 20.03 -2.15
CA SER A 114 -39.76 18.74 -1.48
C SER A 114 -38.43 18.00 -1.68
N CYS A 115 -37.64 17.85 -0.61
CA CYS A 115 -36.58 16.84 -0.58
C CYS A 115 -37.27 15.48 -0.41
N PHE A 116 -37.35 14.72 -1.49
CA PHE A 116 -37.53 13.27 -1.40
C PHE A 116 -36.26 12.66 -0.81
N LEU A 117 -36.45 11.80 0.20
CA LEU A 117 -35.49 10.79 0.65
C LEU A 117 -35.28 9.74 -0.45
#